data_AF-I3SRK0-F1
#
_entry.id   AF-I3SRK0-F1
#
_cell.length_a   1.000
_cell.length_b   1.000
_cell.length_c   1.000
_cell.angle_alpha   90.00
_cell.angle_beta   90.00
_cell.angle_gamma   90.00
#
_symmetry.space_group_name_H-M   'P 1'
#
loop_
_entity.id
_entity.type
_entity.pdbx_description
1 polymer ?
#
loop_
_entity_poly.entity_id
_entity_poly.type
_entity_poly.pdbx_seq_one_letter_code
_entity_poly.pdbx_strand_id
1 'polypeptide(L)'
;MGGNSSKMMSDANDCTKMGTHSVYAADLSSYEAACVKDPNLQSFDESIKEHTNRVISSLATGVEVRSLSFNSLREVTDSLLEMNHEVVKVILDCKRDIWGNKDLFALVNDYFDNSLQTLEFCNSLEKCLRRARENQVMVKSVITYFEEEVQNGA
;
A
#
# COMPACT_ATOMS: atom_id res chain seq x y z
N MET A 1 25.90 47.07 -9.51
CA MET A 1 24.48 47.37 -9.81
C MET A 1 24.16 46.79 -11.18
N GLY A 2 23.00 46.14 -11.34
CA GLY A 2 22.46 45.73 -12.64
C GLY A 2 22.34 44.22 -12.81
N GLY A 3 21.37 43.62 -12.12
CA GLY A 3 20.80 42.36 -12.57
C GLY A 3 19.85 42.59 -13.76
N ASN A 4 19.58 41.53 -14.52
CA ASN A 4 18.23 41.24 -15.00
C ASN A 4 18.09 39.77 -15.37
N SER A 5 16.91 39.27 -15.01
CA SER A 5 16.42 37.90 -14.97
C SER A 5 15.68 37.53 -16.27
N SER A 6 15.10 36.32 -16.26
CA SER A 6 14.18 35.67 -17.21
C SER A 6 14.86 34.84 -18.31
N LYS A 7 14.50 33.57 -18.55
CA LYS A 7 13.16 32.96 -18.50
C LYS A 7 13.30 31.44 -18.30
N MET A 8 12.80 30.89 -17.19
CA MET A 8 12.49 29.45 -17.14
C MET A 8 11.12 29.26 -17.78
N MET A 9 11.06 28.47 -18.84
CA MET A 9 9.79 27.94 -19.36
C MET A 9 9.37 26.79 -18.45
N SER A 10 8.27 27.03 -17.76
CA SER A 10 7.49 26.06 -17.03
C SER A 10 6.63 25.26 -18.00
N ASP A 11 7.06 24.04 -18.33
CA ASP A 11 6.16 23.04 -18.91
C ASP A 11 5.62 22.16 -17.78
N ALA A 12 4.58 22.68 -17.14
CA ALA A 12 3.66 21.87 -16.34
C ALA A 12 2.69 21.19 -17.32
N ASN A 13 2.99 19.95 -17.69
CA ASN A 13 2.00 18.94 -18.05
C ASN A 13 2.71 17.58 -18.25
N ASP A 14 3.22 17.02 -17.15
CA ASP A 14 3.47 15.58 -17.10
C ASP A 14 2.15 14.89 -16.74
N CYS A 15 1.22 14.93 -17.70
CA CYS A 15 0.23 13.86 -17.79
C CYS A 15 1.03 12.63 -18.17
N THR A 16 1.20 11.72 -17.22
CA THR A 16 1.88 10.44 -17.37
C THR A 16 1.36 9.77 -18.65
N LYS A 17 2.08 9.98 -19.74
CA LYS A 17 1.85 9.27 -20.99
C LYS A 17 2.37 7.87 -20.74
N MET A 18 1.51 6.99 -20.24
CA MET A 18 1.73 5.55 -20.41
C MET A 18 1.83 5.32 -21.91
N GLY A 19 3.07 5.19 -22.39
CA GLY A 19 3.37 4.98 -23.79
C GLY A 19 2.67 3.72 -24.27
N THR A 20 1.95 3.84 -25.38
CA THR A 20 1.19 2.79 -26.06
C THR A 20 2.08 1.70 -26.68
N HIS A 21 3.31 1.52 -26.19
CA HIS A 21 4.18 0.38 -26.49
C HIS A 21 4.94 -0.03 -25.22
N SER A 22 4.17 -0.53 -24.24
CA SER A 22 4.75 -1.27 -23.12
C SER A 22 5.38 -2.56 -23.67
N VAL A 23 6.61 -2.89 -23.23
CA VAL A 23 7.28 -4.17 -23.57
C VAL A 23 6.41 -5.37 -23.19
N TYR A 24 5.47 -5.18 -22.26
CA TYR A 24 4.54 -6.20 -21.77
C TYR A 24 3.18 -6.20 -22.47
N ALA A 25 2.95 -5.37 -23.49
CA ALA A 25 1.62 -5.24 -24.10
C ALA A 25 1.08 -6.57 -24.66
N ALA A 26 1.96 -7.38 -25.26
CA ALA A 26 1.60 -8.71 -25.77
C ALA A 26 1.26 -9.68 -24.62
N ASP A 27 2.07 -9.69 -23.57
CA ASP A 27 1.86 -10.55 -22.41
C ASP A 27 0.58 -10.17 -21.64
N LEU A 28 0.31 -8.88 -21.48
CA LEU A 28 -0.93 -8.37 -20.88
C LEU A 28 -2.15 -8.76 -21.71
N SER A 29 -2.09 -8.59 -23.04
CA SER A 29 -3.19 -9.00 -23.92
C SER A 29 -3.43 -10.52 -23.86
N SER A 30 -2.35 -11.30 -23.75
CA SER A 30 -2.41 -12.75 -23.57
C SER A 30 -3.04 -13.14 -22.24
N TYR A 31 -2.63 -12.48 -21.15
CA TYR A 31 -3.18 -12.66 -19.81
C TYR A 31 -4.67 -12.30 -19.74
N GLU A 32 -5.08 -11.17 -20.33
CA GLU A 32 -6.49 -10.78 -20.41
C GLU A 32 -7.31 -11.83 -21.17
N ALA A 33 -6.79 -12.33 -22.30
CA ALA A 33 -7.43 -13.42 -23.03
C ALA A 33 -7.49 -14.73 -22.24
N ALA A 34 -6.54 -14.98 -21.34
CA ALA A 34 -6.56 -16.12 -20.43
C ALA A 34 -7.63 -15.96 -19.34
N CYS A 35 -7.78 -14.76 -18.77
CA CYS A 35 -8.84 -14.45 -17.80
C CYS A 35 -10.23 -14.73 -18.39
N VAL A 36 -10.48 -14.37 -19.65
CA VAL A 36 -11.76 -14.67 -20.32
C VAL A 36 -12.04 -16.18 -20.43
N LYS A 37 -10.99 -17.02 -20.47
CA LYS A 37 -11.12 -18.46 -20.67
C LYS A 37 -11.17 -19.26 -19.38
N ASP A 38 -10.60 -18.74 -18.31
CA ASP A 38 -10.51 -19.41 -17.01
C ASP A 38 -11.29 -18.62 -15.95
N PRO A 39 -12.48 -19.10 -15.54
CA PRO A 39 -13.29 -18.42 -14.54
C PRO A 39 -12.62 -18.22 -13.18
N ASN A 40 -11.71 -19.12 -12.78
CA ASN A 40 -10.99 -18.99 -11.51
C ASN A 40 -9.96 -17.86 -11.61
N LEU A 41 -9.24 -17.80 -12.75
CA LEU A 41 -8.29 -16.73 -13.02
C LEU A 41 -9.00 -15.37 -13.14
N GLN A 42 -10.16 -15.33 -13.79
CA GLN A 42 -10.99 -14.12 -13.87
C GLN A 42 -11.38 -13.62 -12.48
N SER A 43 -11.92 -14.49 -11.62
CA SER A 43 -12.34 -14.11 -10.28
C SER A 43 -11.17 -13.59 -9.44
N PHE A 44 -9.98 -14.18 -9.61
CA PHE A 44 -8.77 -13.72 -8.94
C PHE A 44 -8.32 -12.34 -9.44
N ASP A 45 -8.34 -12.12 -10.76
CA ASP A 45 -8.02 -10.83 -11.37
C ASP A 45 -8.97 -9.71 -10.92
N GLU A 46 -10.28 -10.01 -10.88
CA GLU A 46 -11.30 -9.09 -10.39
C GLU A 46 -11.06 -8.71 -8.92
N SER A 47 -10.70 -9.68 -8.07
CA SER A 47 -10.36 -9.42 -6.67
C SER A 47 -9.14 -8.50 -6.53
N ILE A 48 -8.04 -8.80 -7.25
CA ILE A 48 -6.84 -7.95 -7.23
C ILE A 48 -7.17 -6.52 -7.67
N LYS A 49 -7.96 -6.36 -8.74
CA LYS A 49 -8.38 -5.05 -9.23
C LYS A 49 -9.23 -4.31 -8.21
N GLU A 50 -10.18 -4.99 -7.56
CA GLU A 50 -11.00 -4.39 -6.51
C GLU A 50 -10.14 -3.86 -5.37
N HIS A 51 -9.27 -4.71 -4.80
CA HIS A 51 -8.36 -4.32 -3.71
C HIS A 51 -7.45 -3.16 -4.12
N THR A 52 -6.87 -3.22 -5.33
CA THR A 52 -5.98 -2.17 -5.85
C THR A 52 -6.71 -0.84 -5.98
N ASN A 53 -7.91 -0.85 -6.56
CA ASN A 53 -8.71 0.37 -6.74
C ASN A 53 -9.16 0.96 -5.41
N ARG A 54 -9.51 0.11 -4.44
CA ARG A 54 -9.87 0.53 -3.07
C ARG A 54 -8.71 1.24 -2.38
N VAL A 55 -7.49 0.67 -2.47
CA VAL A 55 -6.27 1.29 -1.96
C VAL A 55 -5.98 2.62 -2.63
N ILE A 56 -5.99 2.69 -3.97
CA ILE A 56 -5.73 3.93 -4.72
C ILE A 56 -6.73 5.03 -4.31
N SER A 57 -8.01 4.69 -4.22
CA SER A 57 -9.06 5.64 -3.84
C SER A 57 -8.88 6.14 -2.39
N SER A 58 -8.49 5.24 -1.48
CA SER A 58 -8.23 5.56 -0.08
C SER A 58 -6.98 6.42 0.11
N LEU A 59 -5.95 6.22 -0.71
CA LEU A 59 -4.76 7.06 -0.73
C LEU A 59 -5.05 8.43 -1.35
N ALA A 60 -5.82 8.49 -2.44
CA ALA A 60 -6.14 9.74 -3.13
C ALA A 60 -6.91 10.73 -2.24
N THR A 61 -7.77 10.24 -1.35
CA THR A 61 -8.53 11.07 -0.40
C THR A 61 -7.72 11.53 0.80
N GLY A 62 -6.59 10.88 1.11
CA GLY A 62 -5.76 11.19 2.27
C GLY A 62 -4.70 12.28 2.07
N VAL A 63 -4.48 12.76 0.85
CA VAL A 63 -3.32 13.62 0.51
C VAL A 63 -3.51 15.11 0.86
N GLU A 64 -4.69 15.51 1.35
CA GLU A 64 -5.00 16.92 1.65
C GLU A 64 -4.10 17.57 2.72
N VAL A 65 -3.36 16.79 3.55
CA VAL A 65 -2.56 17.31 4.68
C VAL A 65 -1.09 16.81 4.70
N ARG A 66 -0.50 16.43 3.56
CA ARG A 66 0.87 15.86 3.47
C ARG A 66 1.13 14.64 4.38
N SER A 67 0.09 14.03 4.92
CA SER A 67 0.16 12.84 5.76
C SER A 67 -1.03 11.94 5.48
N LEU A 68 -0.82 10.63 5.56
CA LEU A 68 -1.91 9.67 5.39
C LEU A 68 -2.79 9.67 6.64
N SER A 69 -4.11 9.56 6.43
CA SER A 69 -5.03 9.32 7.54
C SER A 69 -4.83 7.91 8.11
N PHE A 70 -5.14 7.72 9.40
CA PHE A 70 -5.13 6.37 9.99
C PHE A 70 -6.12 5.42 9.31
N ASN A 71 -7.23 5.95 8.79
CA ASN A 71 -8.19 5.15 8.02
C ASN A 71 -7.56 4.68 6.70
N SER A 72 -6.87 5.56 5.98
CA SER A 72 -6.18 5.19 4.74
C SER A 72 -5.07 4.17 4.99
N LEU A 73 -4.30 4.36 6.06
CA LEU A 73 -3.26 3.42 6.46
C LEU A 73 -3.83 2.04 6.81
N ARG A 74 -4.91 2.01 7.59
CA ARG A 74 -5.63 0.78 7.91
C ARG A 74 -6.14 0.08 6.66
N GLU A 75 -6.78 0.82 5.76
CA GLU A 75 -7.31 0.29 4.50
C GLU A 75 -6.22 -0.36 3.64
N VAL A 76 -5.05 0.27 3.55
CA VAL A 76 -3.88 -0.27 2.85
C VAL A 76 -3.41 -1.58 3.50
N THR A 77 -3.29 -1.61 4.82
CA THR A 77 -2.83 -2.81 5.53
C THR A 77 -3.84 -3.96 5.47
N ASP A 78 -5.13 -3.66 5.56
CA ASP A 78 -6.22 -4.64 5.48
C ASP A 78 -6.28 -5.24 4.06
N SER A 79 -6.22 -4.39 3.03
CA SER A 79 -6.21 -4.83 1.62
C SER A 79 -4.99 -5.70 1.29
N LEU A 80 -3.82 -5.36 1.82
CA LEU A 80 -2.62 -6.17 1.63
C LEU A 80 -2.76 -7.55 2.29
N LEU A 81 -3.35 -7.62 3.49
CA LEU A 81 -3.55 -8.89 4.19
C LEU A 81 -4.53 -9.80 3.44
N GLU A 82 -5.63 -9.23 2.92
CA GLU A 82 -6.62 -9.94 2.11
C GLU A 82 -5.97 -10.50 0.83
N MET A 83 -5.24 -9.68 0.09
CA MET A 83 -4.51 -10.10 -1.11
C MET A 83 -3.49 -11.20 -0.79
N ASN A 84 -2.76 -11.07 0.31
CA ASN A 84 -1.77 -12.06 0.71
C ASN A 84 -2.40 -13.43 0.99
N HIS A 85 -3.58 -13.44 1.59
CA HIS A 85 -4.33 -14.68 1.84
C HIS A 85 -4.75 -15.36 0.53
N GLU A 86 -5.23 -14.58 -0.45
CA GLU A 86 -5.63 -15.11 -1.77
C GLU A 86 -4.44 -15.65 -2.57
N VAL A 87 -3.33 -14.90 -2.60
CA VAL A 87 -2.11 -15.31 -3.32
C VAL A 87 -1.53 -16.60 -2.73
N VAL A 88 -1.49 -16.75 -1.40
CA VAL A 88 -1.02 -17.99 -0.77
C VAL A 88 -1.88 -19.18 -1.18
N LYS A 89 -3.20 -19.00 -1.30
CA LYS A 89 -4.09 -20.06 -1.78
C LYS A 89 -3.74 -20.49 -3.20
N VAL A 90 -3.55 -19.53 -4.12
CA VAL A 90 -3.11 -19.81 -5.50
C VAL A 90 -1.75 -20.53 -5.53
N ILE A 91 -0.79 -20.10 -4.71
CA ILE A 91 0.53 -20.74 -4.62
C ILE A 91 0.40 -22.20 -4.17
N LEU A 92 -0.48 -22.49 -3.19
CA LEU A 92 -0.69 -23.84 -2.70
C LEU A 92 -1.37 -24.72 -3.76
N ASP A 93 -2.38 -24.20 -4.45
CA ASP A 93 -3.12 -24.92 -5.49
C ASP A 93 -2.20 -25.24 -6.69
N CYS A 94 -1.28 -24.33 -7.03
CA CYS A 94 -0.33 -24.47 -8.14
C CYS A 94 1.05 -25.00 -7.72
N LYS A 95 1.22 -25.51 -6.50
CA LYS A 95 2.53 -25.85 -5.92
C LYS A 95 3.41 -26.72 -6.83
N ARG A 96 2.83 -27.74 -7.49
CA ARG A 96 3.60 -28.62 -8.37
C ARG A 96 4.15 -27.89 -9.58
N ASP A 97 3.35 -27.03 -10.19
CA ASP A 97 3.72 -26.29 -11.40
C ASP A 97 4.76 -25.21 -11.08
N ILE A 98 4.61 -24.55 -9.93
CA ILE A 98 5.59 -23.60 -9.39
C ILE A 98 6.93 -24.29 -9.15
N TRP A 99 6.97 -25.46 -8.49
CA TRP A 99 8.23 -26.17 -8.25
C TRP A 99 8.86 -26.73 -9.54
N GLY A 100 8.03 -26.98 -10.57
CA GLY A 100 8.49 -27.46 -11.87
C GLY A 100 9.06 -26.37 -12.78
N ASN A 101 8.80 -25.09 -12.47
CA ASN A 101 9.21 -23.95 -13.29
C ASN A 101 10.08 -22.97 -12.46
N LYS A 102 11.35 -22.83 -12.85
CA LYS A 102 12.32 -21.99 -12.12
C LYS A 102 11.92 -20.52 -12.06
N ASP A 103 11.30 -20.00 -13.11
CA ASP A 103 10.90 -18.59 -13.17
C ASP A 103 9.71 -18.32 -12.24
N LEU A 104 8.72 -19.23 -12.22
CA LEU A 104 7.61 -19.15 -11.27
C LEU A 104 8.09 -19.33 -9.82
N PHE A 105 9.04 -20.23 -9.59
CA PHE A 105 9.63 -20.41 -8.27
C PHE A 105 10.37 -19.14 -7.80
N ALA A 106 11.14 -18.49 -8.67
CA ALA A 106 11.80 -17.23 -8.36
C ALA A 106 10.78 -16.12 -8.04
N LEU A 107 9.74 -15.98 -8.86
CA LEU A 107 8.66 -15.00 -8.65
C LEU A 107 7.97 -15.18 -7.28
N VAL A 108 7.69 -16.43 -6.89
CA VAL A 108 7.07 -16.72 -5.58
C VAL A 108 8.02 -16.38 -4.42
N ASN A 109 9.33 -16.62 -4.56
CA ASN A 109 10.29 -16.20 -3.55
C ASN A 109 10.36 -14.67 -3.43
N ASP A 110 10.45 -13.95 -4.55
CA ASP A 110 10.46 -12.48 -4.55
C ASP A 110 9.21 -11.92 -3.88
N TYR A 111 8.05 -12.54 -4.12
CA TYR A 111 6.80 -12.20 -3.44
C TYR A 111 6.87 -12.41 -1.92
N PHE A 112 7.43 -13.53 -1.44
CA PHE A 112 7.59 -13.80 -0.02
C PHE A 112 8.61 -12.85 0.63
N ASP A 113 9.69 -12.51 -0.05
CA ASP A 113 10.68 -11.54 0.43
C ASP A 113 10.06 -10.15 0.59
N ASN A 114 9.25 -9.71 -0.39
CA ASN A 114 8.48 -8.46 -0.30
C ASN A 114 7.45 -8.49 0.85
N SER A 115 6.78 -9.63 1.03
CA SER A 115 5.82 -9.83 2.12
C SER A 115 6.49 -9.74 3.49
N LEU A 116 7.70 -10.31 3.62
CA LEU A 116 8.50 -10.24 4.85
C LEU A 116 8.93 -8.81 5.17
N GLN A 117 9.44 -8.07 4.18
CA GLN A 117 9.81 -6.66 4.36
C GLN A 117 8.59 -5.82 4.77
N THR A 118 7.42 -6.10 4.20
CA THR A 118 6.20 -5.39 4.56
C THR A 118 5.75 -5.71 5.99
N LEU A 119 5.90 -6.97 6.43
CA LEU A 119 5.66 -7.36 7.81
C LEU A 119 6.61 -6.64 8.79
N GLU A 120 7.89 -6.49 8.44
CA GLU A 120 8.85 -5.74 9.26
C GLU A 120 8.47 -4.26 9.38
N PHE A 121 7.98 -3.66 8.30
CA PHE A 121 7.41 -2.32 8.31
C PHE A 121 6.19 -2.25 9.26
N CYS A 122 5.22 -3.16 9.13
CA CYS A 122 4.04 -3.20 10.00
C CYS A 122 4.40 -3.36 11.48
N ASN A 123 5.38 -4.22 11.80
CA ASN A 123 5.89 -4.37 13.17
C ASN A 123 6.51 -3.08 13.72
N SER A 124 7.25 -2.35 12.88
CA SER A 124 7.84 -1.07 13.27
C SER A 124 6.76 0.00 13.49
N LEU A 125 5.76 0.03 12.61
CA LEU A 125 4.59 0.90 12.73
C LEU A 125 3.81 0.62 14.03
N GLU A 126 3.52 -0.65 14.34
CA GLU A 126 2.82 -1.06 15.57
C GLU A 126 3.54 -0.55 16.83
N LYS A 127 4.88 -0.72 16.89
CA LYS A 127 5.70 -0.23 18.00
C LYS A 127 5.59 1.29 18.16
N CYS A 128 5.64 2.03 17.05
CA CYS A 128 5.50 3.49 17.06
C CYS A 128 4.11 3.92 17.56
N LEU A 129 3.04 3.27 17.08
CA LEU A 129 1.66 3.57 17.49
C LEU A 129 1.43 3.27 18.97
N ARG A 130 1.95 2.14 19.46
CA ARG A 130 1.88 1.78 20.88
C ARG A 130 2.56 2.83 21.75
N ARG A 131 3.78 3.25 21.39
CA ARG A 131 4.51 4.31 22.11
C ARG A 131 3.77 5.64 22.08
N ALA A 132 3.21 6.03 20.93
CA ALA A 132 2.43 7.26 20.81
C ALA A 132 1.20 7.23 21.73
N ARG A 133 0.49 6.09 21.78
CA ARG A 133 -0.67 5.88 22.67
C ARG A 133 -0.27 5.95 24.15
N GLU A 134 0.81 5.29 24.56
CA GLU A 134 1.32 5.32 25.94
C GLU A 134 1.66 6.76 26.36
N ASN A 135 2.36 7.50 25.52
CA ASN A 135 2.68 8.91 25.76
C ASN A 135 1.42 9.77 25.88
N GLN A 136 0.43 9.56 25.00
CA GLN A 136 -0.84 10.30 25.06
C GLN A 136 -1.58 10.06 26.39
N VAL A 137 -1.63 8.80 26.85
CA VAL A 137 -2.24 8.45 28.14
C VAL A 137 -1.52 9.16 29.28
N MET A 138 -0.18 9.14 29.29
CA MET A 138 0.62 9.82 30.30
C MET A 138 0.36 11.33 30.34
N VAL A 139 0.38 11.99 29.17
CA VAL A 139 0.11 13.43 29.06
C VAL A 139 -1.30 13.75 29.57
N LYS A 140 -2.30 12.95 29.20
CA LYS A 140 -3.67 13.14 29.67
C LYS A 140 -3.77 13.02 31.20
N SER A 141 -3.11 12.01 31.79
CA SER A 141 -3.08 11.85 33.25
C SER A 141 -2.44 13.05 33.96
N VAL A 142 -1.35 13.59 33.41
CA VAL A 142 -0.69 14.78 33.97
C VAL A 142 -1.59 16.01 33.88
N ILE A 143 -2.28 16.22 32.76
CA ILE A 143 -3.24 17.32 32.59
C ILE A 143 -4.37 17.21 33.63
N THR A 144 -4.97 16.02 33.78
CA THR A 144 -6.05 15.79 34.75
C THR A 144 -5.58 16.03 36.19
N TYR A 145 -4.37 15.59 36.56
CA TYR A 145 -3.79 15.87 37.88
C TYR A 145 -3.69 17.38 38.15
N PHE A 146 -3.19 18.16 37.19
CA PHE A 146 -3.11 19.61 37.36
C PHE A 146 -4.47 20.29 37.44
N GLU A 147 -5.46 19.83 36.65
CA GLU A 147 -6.84 20.31 36.74
C GLU A 147 -7.44 20.05 38.13
N GLU A 148 -7.19 18.88 38.71
CA GLU A 148 -7.62 18.52 40.06
C GLU A 148 -6.92 19.35 41.15
N GLU A 149 -5.61 19.60 41.04
CA GLU A 149 -4.89 20.48 41.98
C GLU A 149 -5.44 21.91 41.96
N VAL A 150 -5.76 22.45 40.79
CA VAL A 150 -6.36 23.79 40.66
C VAL A 150 -7.78 23.83 41.26
N GLN A 151 -8.59 22.80 41.02
CA GLN A 151 -9.97 22.73 41.50
C GLN A 151 -10.06 22.50 43.02
N ASN A 152 -9.12 21.74 43.60
CA ASN A 152 -9.09 21.42 45.02
C ASN A 152 -8.44 22.51 45.89
N GLY A 153 -7.94 23.59 45.27
CA GLY A 153 -7.41 24.77 45.96
C GLY A 153 -6.14 24.47 46.75
N ALA A 154 -5.00 24.80 46.15
CA ALA A 154 -3.80 25.10 46.94
C ALA A 154 -3.99 26.41 47.74
#